data_AF-A0A433L931-F1
#
_entry.id   AF-A0A433L931-F1
#
_cell.length_a   1.000
_cell.length_b   1.000
_cell.length_c   1.000
_cell.angle_alpha   90.00
_cell.angle_beta   90.00
_cell.angle_gamma   90.00
#
_symmetry.space_group_name_H-M   'P 1'
#
loop_
_entity.id
_entity.type
_entity.pdbx_description
1 polymer ?
#
loop_
_entity_poly.entity_id
_entity_poly.type
_entity_poly.pdbx_seq_one_letter_code
_entity_poly.pdbx_strand_id
1 'polypeptide(L)'
;MVAMAIGTIIILGAGQLLLTTFTTFERVDTLSRQQEALIFAAQTLTRDIRRGQGHLYEINDSLVDDATCALRRDSQPLIEGLYKGSNKCSAITLFDKDAQGIAGLHHVTLTFAGDSQRSFSWHVMQRDQITNLALPDDGL
;
A
#
# COMPACT_ATOMS: atom_id res chain seq x y z
N MET A 1 -42.09 -38.77 -14.94
CA MET A 1 -41.05 -38.22 -15.83
C MET A 1 -40.50 -36.87 -15.33
N VAL A 2 -41.35 -36.00 -14.80
CA VAL A 2 -40.97 -34.66 -14.24
C VAL A 2 -39.95 -34.74 -13.08
N ALA A 3 -39.99 -35.78 -12.25
CA ALA A 3 -39.11 -35.92 -11.10
C ALA A 3 -37.60 -36.00 -11.45
N MET A 4 -37.23 -36.68 -12.55
CA MET A 4 -35.83 -36.76 -12.98
C MET A 4 -35.31 -35.43 -13.54
N ALA A 5 -36.17 -34.62 -14.14
CA ALA A 5 -35.81 -33.31 -14.69
C ALA A 5 -35.53 -32.28 -13.57
N ILE A 6 -36.30 -32.32 -12.47
CA ILE A 6 -36.09 -31.42 -11.33
C ILE A 6 -34.80 -31.81 -10.58
N GLY A 7 -34.53 -33.10 -10.41
CA GLY A 7 -33.31 -33.57 -9.74
C GLY A 7 -32.02 -33.16 -10.46
N THR A 8 -32.02 -33.16 -11.80
CA THR A 8 -30.86 -32.76 -12.60
C THR A 8 -30.61 -31.25 -12.56
N ILE A 9 -31.65 -30.42 -12.56
CA ILE A 9 -31.53 -28.96 -12.43
C ILE A 9 -30.93 -28.56 -11.06
N ILE A 10 -31.35 -29.23 -9.98
CA ILE A 10 -30.84 -28.96 -8.63
C ILE A 10 -29.35 -29.37 -8.52
N ILE A 11 -28.97 -30.54 -9.05
CA ILE A 11 -27.57 -31.01 -9.03
C ILE A 11 -26.67 -30.10 -9.88
N LEU A 12 -27.13 -29.67 -11.07
CA LEU A 12 -26.39 -28.77 -11.94
C LEU A 12 -26.29 -27.34 -11.37
N GLY A 13 -27.36 -26.84 -10.75
CA GLY A 13 -27.39 -25.53 -10.09
C GLY A 13 -26.49 -25.46 -8.84
N ALA A 14 -26.48 -26.53 -8.03
CA ALA A 14 -25.59 -26.62 -6.86
C ALA A 14 -24.12 -26.79 -7.25
N GLY A 15 -23.82 -27.54 -8.33
CA GLY A 15 -22.46 -27.69 -8.85
C GLY A 15 -21.86 -26.37 -9.36
N GLN A 16 -22.66 -25.54 -10.01
CA GLN A 16 -22.27 -24.21 -10.48
C GLN A 16 -22.00 -23.23 -9.32
N LEU A 17 -22.85 -23.23 -8.28
CA LEU A 17 -22.65 -22.40 -7.09
C LEU A 17 -21.37 -22.79 -6.33
N LEU A 18 -21.12 -24.09 -6.17
CA LEU A 18 -19.97 -24.59 -5.44
C LEU A 18 -18.65 -24.29 -6.17
N LEU A 19 -18.60 -24.44 -7.50
CA LEU A 19 -17.42 -24.09 -8.32
C LEU A 19 -17.17 -22.58 -8.37
N THR A 20 -18.22 -21.76 -8.50
CA THR A 20 -18.08 -20.29 -8.50
C THR A 20 -17.60 -19.77 -7.14
N THR A 21 -18.03 -20.37 -6.04
CA THR A 21 -17.51 -20.05 -4.69
C THR A 21 -16.01 -20.34 -4.56
N PHE A 22 -15.50 -21.49 -5.04
CA PHE A 22 -14.06 -21.77 -5.00
C PHE A 22 -13.22 -20.82 -5.86
N THR A 23 -13.71 -20.44 -7.05
CA THR A 23 -13.03 -19.44 -7.89
C THR A 23 -13.08 -18.02 -7.31
N THR A 24 -14.09 -17.71 -6.49
CA THR A 24 -14.20 -16.42 -5.80
C THR A 24 -13.24 -16.36 -4.62
N PHE A 25 -13.01 -17.48 -3.92
CA PHE A 25 -12.06 -17.51 -2.80
C PHE A 25 -10.60 -17.37 -3.24
N GLU A 26 -10.15 -18.01 -4.32
CA GLU A 26 -8.79 -17.79 -4.84
C GLU A 26 -8.57 -16.33 -5.28
N ARG A 27 -9.61 -15.70 -5.83
CA ARG A 27 -9.56 -14.28 -6.23
C ARG A 27 -9.61 -13.33 -5.04
N VAL A 28 -10.30 -13.68 -3.95
CA VAL A 28 -10.33 -12.91 -2.71
C VAL A 28 -9.04 -13.10 -1.90
N ASP A 29 -8.43 -14.28 -1.83
CA ASP A 29 -7.18 -14.49 -1.10
C ASP A 29 -6.01 -13.73 -1.73
N THR A 30 -5.94 -13.70 -3.06
CA THR A 30 -4.91 -12.94 -3.77
C THR A 30 -5.10 -11.42 -3.62
N LEU A 31 -6.34 -10.93 -3.64
CA LEU A 31 -6.68 -9.53 -3.33
C LEU A 31 -6.48 -9.16 -1.86
N SER A 32 -6.85 -10.06 -0.93
CA SER A 32 -6.75 -9.86 0.52
C SER A 32 -5.31 -9.77 0.96
N ARG A 33 -4.43 -10.64 0.44
CA ARG A 33 -3.01 -10.64 0.75
C ARG A 33 -2.28 -9.40 0.22
N GLN A 34 -2.69 -8.87 -0.93
CA GLN A 34 -2.20 -7.58 -1.44
C GLN A 34 -2.69 -6.40 -0.60
N GLN A 35 -3.96 -6.42 -0.17
CA GLN A 35 -4.52 -5.39 0.71
C GLN A 35 -3.87 -5.40 2.10
N GLU A 36 -3.60 -6.57 2.66
CA GLU A 36 -2.94 -6.73 3.95
C GLU A 36 -1.50 -6.20 3.92
N ALA A 37 -0.75 -6.50 2.86
CA ALA A 37 0.59 -5.96 2.66
C ALA A 37 0.59 -4.43 2.55
N LEU A 38 -0.37 -3.85 1.82
CA LEU A 38 -0.52 -2.41 1.68
C LEU A 38 -0.88 -1.73 3.00
N ILE A 39 -1.84 -2.30 3.74
CA ILE A 39 -2.24 -1.78 5.06
C ILE A 39 -1.07 -1.86 6.04
N PHE A 40 -0.39 -3.00 6.08
CA PHE A 40 0.79 -3.20 6.93
C PHE A 40 1.87 -2.16 6.64
N ALA A 41 2.16 -1.92 5.36
CA ALA A 41 3.18 -0.97 4.98
C ALA A 41 2.75 0.48 5.25
N ALA A 42 1.50 0.85 4.98
CA ALA A 42 0.98 2.18 5.31
C ALA A 42 1.03 2.45 6.82
N GLN A 43 0.68 1.47 7.65
CA GLN A 43 0.78 1.57 9.12
C GLN A 43 2.24 1.68 9.59
N THR A 44 3.15 0.92 8.98
CA THR A 44 4.57 0.92 9.32
C THR A 44 5.24 2.24 8.92
N LEU A 45 4.99 2.73 7.71
CA LEU A 45 5.41 4.07 7.25
C LEU A 45 4.89 5.15 8.18
N THR A 46 3.59 5.13 8.49
CA THR A 46 2.97 6.14 9.35
C THR A 46 3.61 6.13 10.74
N ARG A 47 3.87 4.95 11.31
CA ARG A 47 4.51 4.82 12.62
C ARG A 47 5.92 5.41 12.62
N ASP A 48 6.70 5.13 11.59
CA ASP A 48 8.10 5.56 11.51
C ASP A 48 8.23 7.04 11.20
N ILE A 49 7.42 7.58 10.28
CA ILE A 49 7.34 9.02 10.03
C ILE A 49 6.96 9.76 11.31
N ARG A 50 5.99 9.23 12.09
CA ARG A 50 5.63 9.81 13.39
C ARG A 50 6.78 9.87 14.38
N ARG A 51 7.77 8.96 14.27
CA ARG A 51 8.98 8.87 15.10
C ARG A 51 10.20 9.58 14.49
N GLY A 52 10.05 10.26 13.35
CA GLY A 52 11.16 10.87 12.63
C GLY A 52 12.08 9.89 11.88
N GLN A 53 11.67 8.63 11.77
CA GLN A 53 12.39 7.56 11.09
C GLN A 53 12.02 7.41 9.61
N GLY A 54 11.35 8.42 9.03
CA GLY A 54 10.99 8.43 7.61
C GLY A 54 12.20 8.38 6.66
N HIS A 55 13.39 8.76 7.13
CA HIS A 55 14.63 8.74 6.35
C HIS A 55 15.21 7.33 6.13
N LEU A 56 14.73 6.32 6.86
CA LEU A 56 15.16 4.92 6.69
C LEU A 56 14.53 4.25 5.47
N TYR A 57 13.60 4.95 4.81
CA TYR A 57 12.90 4.45 3.64
C TYR A 57 13.62 4.89 2.37
N GLU A 58 13.89 3.91 1.51
CA GLU A 58 14.58 4.09 0.25
C GLU A 58 13.78 3.44 -0.87
N ILE A 59 13.83 4.04 -2.06
CA ILE A 59 13.18 3.51 -3.25
C ILE A 59 14.25 3.01 -4.19
N ASN A 60 14.22 1.71 -4.45
CA ASN A 60 15.13 1.06 -5.37
C ASN A 60 14.34 0.32 -6.46
N ASP A 61 15.04 -0.15 -7.48
CA ASP A 61 14.43 -1.02 -8.48
C ASP A 61 13.88 -2.27 -7.80
N SER A 62 12.74 -2.75 -8.30
CA SER A 62 12.14 -3.98 -7.80
C SER A 62 13.04 -5.17 -8.12
N LEU A 63 13.08 -6.14 -7.20
CA LEU A 63 13.73 -7.42 -7.44
C LEU A 63 12.83 -8.40 -8.22
N VAL A 64 11.57 -8.06 -8.41
CA VAL A 64 10.55 -8.90 -9.04
C VAL A 64 10.28 -8.48 -10.47
N ASP A 65 10.22 -7.17 -10.74
CA ASP A 65 9.94 -6.62 -12.07
C ASP A 65 10.73 -5.33 -12.33
N ASP A 66 11.64 -5.38 -13.30
CA ASP A 66 12.50 -4.27 -13.72
C ASP A 66 11.72 -3.03 -14.20
N ALA A 67 10.42 -3.15 -14.51
CA ALA A 67 9.55 -2.03 -14.85
C ALA A 67 8.98 -1.29 -13.63
N THR A 68 9.17 -1.83 -12.42
CA THR A 68 8.59 -1.31 -11.18
C THR A 68 9.65 -0.99 -10.13
N CYS A 69 9.24 -0.31 -9.06
CA CYS A 69 10.09 -0.01 -7.92
C CYS A 69 9.64 -0.74 -6.66
N ALA A 70 10.60 -0.95 -5.76
CA ALA A 70 10.38 -1.41 -4.40
C ALA A 70 10.56 -0.27 -3.41
N LEU A 71 9.67 -0.19 -2.43
CA LEU A 71 9.91 0.57 -1.22
C LEU A 71 10.63 -0.33 -0.21
N ARG A 72 11.81 0.09 0.22
CA ARG A 72 12.66 -0.64 1.16
C ARG A 72 12.83 0.14 2.45
N ARG A 73 12.98 -0.58 3.55
CA ARG A 73 13.38 -0.05 4.86
C ARG A 73 14.63 -0.80 5.29
N ASP A 74 15.73 -0.09 5.55
CA ASP A 74 17.01 -0.72 5.93
C ASP A 74 17.40 -1.90 5.00
N SER A 75 17.35 -1.67 3.68
CA SER A 75 17.60 -2.69 2.64
C SER A 75 16.60 -3.85 2.54
N GLN A 76 15.56 -3.92 3.37
CA GLN A 76 14.51 -4.95 3.29
C GLN A 76 13.32 -4.46 2.46
N PRO A 77 12.81 -5.25 1.49
CA PRO A 77 11.63 -4.87 0.71
C PRO A 77 10.39 -4.89 1.60
N LEU A 78 9.67 -3.77 1.64
CA LEU A 78 8.41 -3.63 2.36
C LEU A 78 7.22 -3.71 1.41
N ILE A 79 7.30 -3.05 0.25
CA ILE A 79 6.30 -3.10 -0.81
C ILE A 79 7.00 -3.18 -2.16
N GLU A 80 6.45 -3.99 -3.07
CA GLU A 80 6.90 -4.14 -4.46
C GLU A 80 5.83 -3.61 -5.43
N GLY A 81 6.20 -3.39 -6.70
CA GLY A 81 5.25 -3.05 -7.76
C GLY A 81 4.84 -1.58 -7.80
N LEU A 82 5.68 -0.67 -7.30
CA LEU A 82 5.44 0.76 -7.42
C LEU A 82 5.68 1.25 -8.85
N TYR A 83 4.82 2.12 -9.32
CA TYR A 83 4.87 2.70 -10.65
C TYR A 83 5.96 3.77 -10.75
N LYS A 84 6.88 3.61 -11.71
CA LYS A 84 7.97 4.57 -11.97
C LYS A 84 7.78 5.44 -13.21
N GLY A 85 6.84 5.07 -14.08
CA GLY A 85 6.68 5.70 -15.39
C GLY A 85 7.98 5.65 -16.19
N SER A 86 8.37 6.78 -16.78
CA SER A 86 9.63 6.92 -17.53
C SER A 86 10.83 7.31 -16.65
N ASN A 87 10.62 7.44 -15.33
CA ASN A 87 11.64 7.92 -14.40
C ASN A 87 12.41 6.76 -13.75
N LYS A 88 13.60 7.07 -13.21
CA LYS A 88 14.32 6.15 -12.32
C LYS A 88 13.61 6.05 -10.98
N CYS A 89 13.67 4.89 -10.32
CA CYS A 89 13.09 4.68 -9.00
C CYS A 89 13.58 5.69 -7.95
N SER A 90 14.86 6.07 -8.03
CA SER A 90 15.46 7.08 -7.15
C SER A 90 14.92 8.51 -7.33
N ALA A 91 14.25 8.80 -8.44
CA ALA A 91 13.67 10.11 -8.73
C ALA A 91 12.21 10.24 -8.25
N ILE A 92 11.62 9.15 -7.76
CA ILE A 92 10.24 9.15 -7.24
C ILE A 92 10.26 9.75 -5.85
N THR A 93 9.49 10.81 -5.64
CA THR A 93 9.26 11.36 -4.31
C THR A 93 8.02 10.70 -3.70
N LEU A 94 8.22 9.75 -2.78
CA LEU A 94 7.10 9.14 -2.02
C LEU A 94 6.62 10.02 -0.87
N PHE A 95 7.51 10.87 -0.34
CA PHE A 95 7.28 11.70 0.82
C PHE A 95 7.54 13.16 0.45
N ASP A 96 6.50 13.97 0.56
CA ASP A 96 6.64 15.42 0.54
C ASP A 96 6.72 15.92 1.99
N LYS A 97 7.81 16.61 2.33
CA LYS A 97 8.05 17.14 3.68
C LYS A 97 7.41 18.52 3.78
N ASP A 98 6.94 18.84 4.99
CA ASP A 98 6.30 20.12 5.31
C ASP A 98 5.16 20.45 4.33
N ALA A 99 4.38 19.41 4.02
CA ALA A 99 3.24 19.50 3.13
C ALA A 99 2.31 20.62 3.61
N GLN A 100 1.78 21.39 2.66
CA GLN A 100 0.90 22.54 2.96
C GLN A 100 1.55 23.63 3.83
N GLY A 101 2.89 23.65 3.94
CA GLY A 101 3.64 24.63 4.73
C GLY A 101 3.63 24.35 6.24
N ILE A 102 3.21 23.16 6.67
CA ILE A 102 3.13 22.79 8.08
C ILE A 102 4.36 21.96 8.47
N ALA A 103 5.22 22.50 9.33
CA ALA A 103 6.42 21.82 9.80
C ALA A 103 6.11 20.44 10.40
N GLY A 104 6.73 19.39 9.85
CA GLY A 104 6.52 18.01 10.29
C GLY A 104 5.26 17.35 9.72
N LEU A 105 4.49 18.00 8.84
CA LEU A 105 3.44 17.35 8.08
C LEU A 105 4.04 16.68 6.84
N HIS A 106 3.95 15.37 6.75
CA HIS A 106 4.40 14.62 5.59
C HIS A 106 3.20 14.20 4.75
N HIS A 107 3.24 14.42 3.44
CA HIS A 107 2.28 13.87 2.50
C HIS A 107 2.90 12.66 1.80
N VAL A 108 2.32 11.49 2.03
CA VAL A 108 2.80 10.22 1.47
C VAL A 108 1.96 9.86 0.27
N THR A 109 2.59 9.52 -0.86
CA THR A 109 1.88 9.06 -2.07
C THR A 109 2.52 7.78 -2.60
N LEU A 110 1.79 6.68 -2.56
CA LEU A 110 2.16 5.40 -3.19
C LEU A 110 1.35 5.20 -4.46
N THR A 111 2.02 4.94 -5.57
CA THR A 111 1.37 4.65 -6.84
C THR A 111 1.80 3.27 -7.31
N PHE A 112 0.85 2.38 -7.60
CA PHE A 112 1.12 1.01 -8.04
C PHE A 112 1.05 0.86 -9.55
N ALA A 113 1.95 0.04 -10.11
CA ALA A 113 1.93 -0.35 -11.50
C ALA A 113 0.80 -1.37 -11.75
N GLY A 114 0.07 -1.23 -12.86
CA GLY A 114 -1.02 -2.11 -13.25
C GLY A 114 -1.94 -1.47 -14.29
N ASP A 115 -2.96 -2.21 -14.74
CA ASP A 115 -3.90 -1.79 -15.79
C ASP A 115 -4.67 -0.50 -15.46
N SER A 116 -4.87 -0.25 -14.17
CA SER A 116 -5.35 1.04 -13.66
C SER A 116 -4.34 1.51 -12.62
N GLN A 117 -3.70 2.64 -12.89
CA GLN A 117 -2.76 3.26 -11.96
C GLN A 117 -3.54 3.65 -10.70
N ARG A 118 -3.31 2.94 -9.58
CA ARG A 118 -3.96 3.20 -8.30
C ARG A 118 -2.99 3.97 -7.40
N SER A 119 -3.35 5.20 -7.07
CA SER A 119 -2.62 6.04 -6.12
C SER A 119 -3.30 6.00 -4.76
N PHE A 120 -2.51 5.74 -3.72
CA PHE A 120 -2.90 5.85 -2.32
C PHE A 120 -2.10 6.99 -1.71
N SER A 121 -2.79 8.04 -1.29
CA SER A 121 -2.16 9.16 -0.60
C SER A 121 -2.78 9.41 0.76
N TRP A 122 -1.96 9.82 1.72
CA TRP A 122 -2.40 10.19 3.06
C TRP A 122 -1.40 11.15 3.70
N HIS A 123 -1.84 11.81 4.77
CA HIS A 123 -1.01 12.75 5.52
C HIS A 123 -0.58 12.13 6.85
N VAL A 124 0.66 12.39 7.27
CA VAL A 124 1.21 11.93 8.54
C VAL A 124 1.93 13.07 9.23
N MET A 125 1.52 13.38 10.46
CA MET A 125 2.19 14.39 11.29
C MET A 125 3.29 13.75 12.15
N GLN A 126 4.51 14.23 11.99
CA GLN A 126 5.67 13.84 12.78
C GLN A 126 5.57 14.46 14.20
N ARG A 127 5.77 13.65 15.24
CA ARG A 127 5.51 14.08 16.64
C ARG A 127 6.64 14.92 17.24
N ASP A 128 7.89 14.62 16.91
CA ASP A 128 9.07 15.30 17.46
C ASP A 128 9.15 16.79 17.05
N GLN A 129 8.66 17.12 15.84
CA GLN A 129 8.55 18.47 15.30
C GLN A 129 7.50 19.30 16.04
N ILE A 130 6.40 18.68 16.50
CA ILE A 130 5.36 19.37 17.29
C ILE A 130 5.89 19.72 18.69
N THR A 131 6.70 18.84 19.32
CA THR A 131 7.27 19.13 20.64
C THR A 131 8.27 20.28 20.62
N ASN A 132 9.00 20.47 19.52
CA ASN A 132 9.92 21.61 19.36
C ASN A 132 9.20 22.93 19.04
N LEU A 133 7.99 22.88 18.48
CA LEU A 133 7.16 24.08 18.29
C LEU A 133 6.40 24.51 19.57
N ALA A 134 6.26 23.61 20.54
CA ALA A 134 5.50 23.84 21.78
C ALA A 134 6.34 24.41 22.93
N LEU A 135 7.65 24.59 22.74
CA LEU A 135 8.50 25.33 23.66
C LEU A 135 8.94 26.61 22.94
N PRO A 136 8.24 27.75 23.13
CA PRO A 136 8.94 29.01 22.98
C PRO A 136 10.14 28.95 23.92
N ASP A 137 11.30 29.27 23.37
CA ASP A 137 12.58 29.41 24.05
C ASP A 137 12.49 30.62 25.00
N ASP A 138 11.63 30.53 26.01
CA ASP A 138 11.58 31.47 27.12
C ASP A 138 12.55 30.97 28.19
N GLY A 139 13.80 31.41 28.08
CA GLY A 139 14.66 31.56 29.24
C GLY A 139 16.15 31.28 29.02
N LEU A 140 16.93 32.34 28.83
CA LEU A 140 17.76 32.93 29.91
C LEU A 140 18.47 34.21 29.44
#